data_AF-A0A7V9RTU4-F1
#
_entry.id   AF-A0A7V9RTU4-F1
#
_cell.length_a   1.000
_cell.length_b   1.000
_cell.length_c   1.000
_cell.angle_alpha   90.00
_cell.angle_beta   90.00
_cell.angle_gamma   90.00
#
_symmetry.space_group_name_H-M   'P 1'
#
loop_
_entity.id
_entity.type
_entity.pdbx_description
1 polymer ?
#
loop_
_entity_poly.entity_id
_entity_poly.type
_entity_poly.pdbx_seq_one_letter_code
_entity_poly.pdbx_strand_id
1 'polypeptide(L)' 'KTSNQWGAYDYKEADDALRVTVKPAKAKSFGEKLTYTVDKSGKVSMLWGDNDVSFNVK' A
#
# COMPACT_ATOMS: atom_id res chain seq x y z
N LYS A 1 -25.96 3.21 19.48
CA LYS A 1 -25.14 4.37 19.08
C LYS A 1 -23.70 4.02 19.37
N THR A 2 -22.96 3.55 18.38
CA THR A 2 -21.53 3.25 18.54
C THR A 2 -20.77 4.55 18.31
N SER A 3 -20.02 4.98 19.32
CA SER A 3 -19.36 6.29 19.37
C SER A 3 -18.34 6.44 18.24
N ASN A 4 -18.26 7.64 17.65
CA ASN A 4 -17.22 8.06 16.71
C ASN A 4 -15.88 8.20 17.45
N GLN A 5 -15.14 7.10 17.63
CA GLN A 5 -13.73 7.18 18.02
C GLN A 5 -12.85 7.04 16.77
N TRP A 6 -12.31 8.17 16.31
CA TRP A 6 -11.15 8.15 15.42
C TRP A 6 -9.94 7.67 16.22
N GLY A 7 -9.38 6.53 15.84
CA GLY A 7 -8.13 5.99 16.38
C GLY A 7 -8.23 4.87 17.43
N ALA A 8 -9.43 4.39 17.76
CA ALA A 8 -9.63 3.36 18.81
C ALA A 8 -10.01 1.98 18.26
N TYR A 9 -9.56 1.64 17.05
CA TYR A 9 -9.71 0.30 16.52
C TYR A 9 -8.35 -0.39 16.61
N ASP A 10 -8.29 -1.46 17.40
CA ASP A 10 -7.15 -2.38 17.33
C ASP A 10 -7.11 -2.94 15.91
N TYR A 11 -5.97 -2.76 15.24
CA TYR A 11 -5.73 -3.35 13.93
C TYR A 11 -5.81 -4.87 14.02
N LYS A 12 -6.65 -5.48 13.18
CA LYS A 12 -6.77 -6.93 13.06
C LYS A 12 -6.43 -7.34 11.63
N GLU A 13 -5.32 -8.06 11.48
CA GLU A 13 -4.87 -8.61 10.20
C GLU A 13 -5.93 -9.50 9.53
N ALA A 14 -6.82 -10.13 10.30
CA ALA A 14 -7.93 -10.92 9.79
C ALA A 14 -9.01 -10.11 9.05
N ASP A 15 -9.06 -8.78 9.27
CA ASP A 15 -10.01 -7.88 8.62
C ASP A 15 -9.44 -7.27 7.33
N ASP A 16 -8.18 -7.58 6.96
CA ASP A 16 -7.55 -7.08 5.74
C ASP A 16 -8.18 -7.69 4.49
N ALA A 17 -8.72 -6.85 3.60
CA ALA A 17 -9.25 -7.30 2.31
C ALA A 17 -8.15 -7.86 1.37
N LEU A 18 -6.90 -7.40 1.54
CA LEU A 18 -5.74 -7.88 0.81
C LEU A 18 -4.48 -7.55 1.60
N ARG A 19 -3.66 -8.56 1.89
CA ARG A 19 -2.32 -8.41 2.47
C ARG A 19 -1.31 -9.15 1.62
N VAL A 20 -0.28 -8.44 1.15
CA VAL A 20 0.74 -8.99 0.27
C VAL A 20 2.14 -8.69 0.81
N THR A 21 2.99 -9.70 0.83
CA THR A 21 4.42 -9.55 1.13
C THR A 21 5.19 -9.46 -0.17
N VAL A 22 5.92 -8.37 -0.36
CA VAL A 22 6.68 -8.11 -1.58
C VAL A 22 8.07 -7.58 -1.25
N LYS A 23 9.03 -7.94 -2.10
CA LYS A 23 10.41 -7.44 -1.97
C LYS A 23 10.50 -6.06 -2.64
N PRO A 24 10.92 -5.00 -1.92
CA PRO A 24 11.10 -3.69 -2.53
C PRO A 24 12.25 -3.70 -3.52
N ALA A 25 12.09 -2.92 -4.59
CA ALA A 25 13.13 -2.59 -5.55
C ALA A 25 13.63 -1.16 -5.29
N LYS A 26 14.84 -0.86 -5.77
CA LYS A 26 15.36 0.51 -5.74
C LYS A 26 14.62 1.35 -6.77
N ALA A 27 14.05 2.47 -6.33
CA ALA A 27 13.37 3.42 -7.21
C ALA A 27 14.36 4.04 -8.21
N LYS A 28 13.87 4.33 -9.42
CA LYS A 28 14.68 5.01 -10.45
C LYS A 28 15.02 6.45 -10.09
N SER A 29 14.17 7.07 -9.28
CA SER A 29 14.31 8.43 -8.78
C SER A 29 13.74 8.51 -7.36
N PHE A 30 14.36 9.31 -6.50
CA PHE A 30 13.89 9.52 -5.14
C PHE A 30 12.53 10.22 -5.14
N GLY A 31 11.54 9.65 -4.45
CA GLY A 31 10.20 10.23 -4.33
C GLY A 31 9.93 10.81 -2.95
N GLU A 32 9.82 12.13 -2.85
CA GLU A 32 9.43 12.80 -1.59
C GLU A 32 7.94 12.66 -1.27
N LYS A 33 7.15 12.14 -2.22
CA LYS A 33 5.69 11.96 -2.10
C LYS A 33 5.30 10.51 -2.35
N LEU A 34 4.30 10.05 -1.61
CA LEU A 34 3.80 8.69 -1.69
C LEU A 34 2.92 8.60 -2.93
N THR A 35 3.43 7.89 -3.93
CA THR A 35 2.79 7.83 -5.24
C THR A 35 2.33 6.41 -5.48
N TYR A 36 1.04 6.25 -5.73
CA TYR A 36 0.45 4.99 -6.17
C TYR A 36 0.08 5.09 -7.65
N THR A 37 0.46 4.08 -8.43
CA THR A 37 -0.03 3.90 -9.80
C THR A 37 -0.77 2.57 -9.89
N VAL A 38 -1.95 2.60 -10.49
CA VAL A 38 -2.82 1.43 -10.65
C VAL A 38 -3.12 1.28 -12.14
N ASP A 39 -2.59 0.23 -12.73
CA ASP A 39 -2.78 -0.08 -14.14
C ASP A 39 -4.04 -0.93 -14.36
N LYS A 40 -4.64 -0.84 -15.55
CA LYS A 40 -5.83 -1.63 -15.94
C LYS A 40 -5.56 -3.14 -15.96
N SER A 41 -4.30 -3.56 -16.06
CA SER A 41 -3.87 -4.97 -15.92
C SER A 41 -3.88 -5.48 -14.47
N GLY A 42 -4.25 -4.63 -13.50
CA GLY A 42 -4.25 -4.96 -12.08
C GLY A 42 -2.88 -4.81 -11.41
N LYS A 43 -1.87 -4.28 -12.12
CA LYS A 43 -0.58 -3.96 -11.51
C LYS A 43 -0.70 -2.68 -10.68
N VAL A 44 -0.36 -2.77 -9.40
CA VAL A 44 -0.23 -1.65 -8.47
C VAL A 44 1.25 -1.42 -8.18
N SER A 45 1.71 -0.18 -8.30
CA SER A 45 3.04 0.23 -7.90
C SER A 45 2.96 1.36 -6.87
N MET A 46 3.83 1.33 -5.87
CA MET A 46 3.98 2.32 -4.82
C MET A 46 5.42 2.82 -4.82
N LEU A 47 5.59 4.13 -4.87
CA LEU A 47 6.89 4.79 -4.82
C LEU A 47 6.97 5.73 -3.61
N TRP A 48 8.02 5.56 -2.79
CA TRP A 48 8.36 6.43 -1.66
C TRP A 48 9.85 6.37 -1.33
N GLY A 49 10.51 7.52 -1.30
CA GLY A 49 11.95 7.64 -1.17
C GLY A 49 12.65 6.84 -2.27
N ASP A 50 13.58 5.97 -1.86
CA ASP A 50 14.30 5.04 -2.75
C ASP A 50 13.57 3.70 -2.96
N ASN A 51 12.34 3.55 -2.46
CA ASN A 51 11.60 2.30 -2.57
C ASN A 51 10.57 2.36 -3.70
N ASP A 52 10.63 1.37 -4.58
CA ASP A 52 9.58 1.01 -5.53
C ASP A 52 9.05 -0.37 -5.17
N VAL A 53 7.76 -0.45 -4.88
CA VAL A 53 7.07 -1.67 -4.49
C VAL A 53 5.97 -1.93 -5.51
N SER A 54 5.98 -3.10 -6.14
CA SER A 54 4.99 -3.47 -7.14
C SER A 54 4.38 -4.83 -6.86
N PHE A 55 3.05 -4.94 -7.00
CA PHE A 55 2.29 -6.19 -6.89
C PHE A 55 1.12 -6.21 -7.88
N ASN A 56 0.56 -7.39 -8.12
CA ASN A 56 -0.63 -7.55 -8.95
C ASN A 56 -1.83 -7.92 -8.09
N VAL A 57 -2.96 -7.28 -8.37
CA VAL A 57 -4.28 -7.64 -7.85
C VAL A 57 -4.97 -8.49 -8.91
N LYS A 58 -5.52 -9.65 -8.52
CA LYS A 58 -6.30 -10.54 -9.39
C LYS A 58 -7.78 -10.42 -9.06
#